data_AF-A0A821WFP1-F1
#
_entry.id   AF-A0A821WFP1-F1
#
_cell.length_a   1.000
_cell.length_b   1.000
_cell.length_c   1.000
_cell.angle_alpha   90.00
_cell.angle_beta   90.00
_cell.angle_gamma   90.00
#
_symmetry.space_group_name_H-M   'P 1'
#
loop_
_entity.id
_entity.type
_entity.pdbx_description
1 polymer ?
#
loop_
_entity_poly.entity_id
_entity_poly.type
_entity_poly.pdbx_seq_one_letter_code
_entity_poly.pdbx_strand_id
1 'polypeptide(L)'
;MAPDIFFKKSSFIHAFKDQITHLSVKISDEIRNELRLKLLTDIYNCIFALITNLKYLDLGVKDNYFFQRSLLSGLSSTTFSSSSIVHLNIKMNNFDDCRYLLDGRLTQLHTFIANIDYIYDPVLMRINPSKIKKISSNIKINTSTLLKLKCFSLYAYLPTNEFDNEVVPFLRRMLHLEKLTLSLGIRGRTSFIDGTHLDNCILSRLPHLHTFVFNIITDFVRSTEHFEPSADHIRRTFIQR
;
A
#
# COMPACT_ATOMS: atom_id res chain seq x y z
N MET A 1 21.56 1.38 -20.34
CA MET A 1 22.35 0.19 -19.97
C MET A 1 21.55 -0.62 -18.96
N ALA A 2 21.47 -1.92 -19.18
CA ALA A 2 20.45 -2.80 -18.62
C ALA A 2 20.78 -3.26 -17.17
N PRO A 3 19.79 -3.29 -16.27
CA PRO A 3 19.86 -3.89 -14.93
C PRO A 3 20.13 -5.40 -14.91
N ASP A 4 20.18 -6.04 -16.09
CA ASP A 4 20.72 -7.38 -16.30
C ASP A 4 22.11 -7.59 -15.65
N ILE A 5 22.88 -6.53 -15.43
CA ILE A 5 24.24 -6.63 -14.89
C ILE A 5 24.26 -6.98 -13.39
N PHE A 6 23.30 -6.49 -12.60
CA PHE A 6 23.41 -6.59 -11.13
C PHE A 6 23.27 -8.03 -10.64
N PHE A 7 22.46 -8.85 -11.32
CA PHE A 7 22.11 -10.18 -10.86
C PHE A 7 22.60 -11.34 -11.73
N LYS A 8 22.79 -11.16 -13.05
CA LYS A 8 23.24 -12.28 -13.92
C LYS A 8 24.73 -12.57 -13.86
N LYS A 9 25.56 -11.62 -13.39
CA LYS A 9 27.03 -11.75 -13.48
C LYS A 9 27.74 -12.04 -12.17
N SER A 10 27.02 -12.03 -11.04
CA SER A 10 27.62 -12.30 -9.74
C SER A 10 27.47 -13.78 -9.38
N SER A 11 28.56 -14.54 -9.48
CA SER A 11 28.64 -15.92 -8.97
C SER A 11 28.28 -16.01 -7.49
N PHE A 12 28.50 -14.94 -6.75
CA PHE A 12 28.12 -14.80 -5.35
C PHE A 12 26.60 -14.84 -5.16
N ILE A 13 25.82 -14.12 -5.99
CA ILE A 13 24.35 -14.14 -5.87
C ILE A 13 23.80 -15.52 -6.19
N HIS A 14 24.35 -16.23 -7.18
CA HIS A 14 23.90 -17.59 -7.49
C HIS A 14 24.13 -18.59 -6.35
N ALA A 15 25.17 -18.41 -5.53
CA ALA A 15 25.47 -19.28 -4.40
C ALA A 15 24.55 -19.04 -3.19
N PHE A 16 24.07 -17.80 -3.00
CA PHE A 16 23.31 -17.42 -1.81
C PHE A 16 21.84 -17.08 -2.08
N LYS A 17 21.40 -16.92 -3.33
CA LYS A 17 20.02 -16.50 -3.65
C LYS A 17 18.95 -17.38 -3.01
N ASP A 18 19.20 -18.69 -2.94
CA ASP A 18 18.25 -19.65 -2.37
C ASP A 18 18.34 -19.69 -0.83
N GLN A 19 19.37 -19.07 -0.23
CA GLN A 19 19.53 -18.93 1.22
C GLN A 19 18.97 -17.60 1.75
N ILE A 20 18.78 -16.60 0.88
CA ILE A 20 18.24 -15.29 1.26
C ILE A 20 16.74 -15.42 1.56
N THR A 21 16.40 -15.32 2.83
CA THR A 21 15.01 -15.33 3.31
C THR A 21 14.49 -13.94 3.66
N HIS A 22 15.38 -12.98 3.87
CA HIS A 22 15.05 -11.60 4.25
C HIS A 22 15.86 -10.64 3.38
N LEU A 23 15.19 -9.70 2.75
CA LEU A 23 15.81 -8.65 1.96
C LEU A 23 15.18 -7.30 2.31
N SER A 24 16.01 -6.34 2.71
CA SER A 24 15.62 -4.94 2.83
C SER A 24 16.43 -4.11 1.85
N VAL A 25 15.73 -3.38 0.98
CA VAL A 25 16.32 -2.46 0.03
C VAL A 25 15.83 -1.07 0.40
N LYS A 26 16.77 -0.20 0.75
CA LYS A 26 16.50 1.20 1.08
C LYS A 26 17.11 2.11 0.03
N ILE A 27 16.30 2.95 -0.58
CA ILE A 27 16.76 3.92 -1.58
C ILE A 27 16.55 5.32 -1.03
N SER A 28 17.67 6.00 -0.81
CA SER A 28 17.72 7.33 -0.20
C SER A 28 17.83 8.48 -1.22
N ASP A 29 18.14 8.18 -2.49
CA ASP A 29 18.52 9.18 -3.47
C ASP A 29 17.32 9.87 -4.14
N GLU A 30 17.47 11.14 -4.51
CA GLU A 30 16.41 11.92 -5.15
C GLU A 30 16.14 11.39 -6.56
N ILE A 31 15.10 10.56 -6.71
CA ILE A 31 14.65 10.05 -8.01
C ILE A 31 13.78 11.15 -8.66
N ARG A 32 14.41 12.19 -9.21
CA ARG A 32 13.72 13.19 -10.04
C ARG A 32 13.73 12.84 -11.54
N ASN A 33 14.36 11.74 -11.93
CA ASN A 33 14.61 11.39 -13.33
C ASN A 33 13.95 10.05 -13.73
N GLU A 34 13.19 10.05 -14.83
CA GLU A 34 12.51 8.86 -15.39
C GLU A 34 13.45 7.66 -15.59
N LEU A 35 14.72 7.90 -15.95
CA LEU A 35 15.72 6.84 -16.13
C LEU A 35 16.00 6.07 -14.83
N ARG A 36 15.98 6.76 -13.69
CA ARG A 36 16.22 6.15 -12.37
C ARG A 36 14.99 5.38 -11.88
N LEU A 37 13.77 5.83 -12.21
CA LEU A 37 12.54 5.07 -11.94
C LEU A 37 12.54 3.75 -12.70
N LYS A 38 12.94 3.76 -13.99
CA LYS A 38 13.05 2.53 -14.77
C LYS A 38 14.06 1.55 -14.15
N LEU A 39 15.23 2.05 -13.76
CA LEU A 39 16.24 1.24 -13.06
C LEU A 39 15.68 0.63 -11.78
N LEU A 40 14.91 1.40 -11.01
CA LEU A 40 14.28 0.92 -9.79
C LEU A 40 13.27 -0.21 -10.06
N THR A 41 12.35 0.01 -10.99
CA THR A 41 11.38 -1.00 -11.43
C THR A 41 12.12 -2.27 -11.84
N ASP A 42 13.18 -2.15 -12.62
CA ASP A 42 13.94 -3.30 -13.05
C ASP A 42 14.68 -4.01 -11.90
N ILE A 43 15.24 -3.28 -10.93
CA ILE A 43 15.85 -3.88 -9.72
C ILE A 43 14.80 -4.69 -8.95
N TYR A 44 13.61 -4.12 -8.74
CA TYR A 44 12.51 -4.81 -8.04
C TYR A 44 12.05 -6.04 -8.83
N ASN A 45 11.93 -5.93 -10.15
CA ASN A 45 11.60 -7.06 -11.01
C ASN A 45 12.63 -8.19 -10.89
N CYS A 46 13.92 -7.86 -10.86
CA CYS A 46 14.97 -8.85 -10.64
C CYS A 46 14.87 -9.50 -9.25
N ILE A 47 14.66 -8.71 -8.20
CA ILE A 47 14.48 -9.23 -6.83
C ILE A 47 13.33 -10.25 -6.78
N PHE A 48 12.18 -9.88 -7.33
CA PHE A 48 11.01 -10.75 -7.36
C PHE A 48 11.21 -12.01 -8.22
N ALA A 49 12.00 -11.93 -9.29
CA ALA A 49 12.24 -13.05 -10.19
C ALA A 49 13.32 -14.04 -9.69
N LEU A 50 14.26 -13.60 -8.84
CA LEU A 50 15.48 -14.37 -8.56
C LEU A 50 15.51 -15.05 -7.20
N ILE A 51 14.78 -14.53 -6.21
CA ILE A 51 14.87 -14.99 -4.83
C ILE A 51 13.65 -15.84 -4.51
N THR A 52 13.76 -17.13 -4.81
CA THR A 52 12.70 -18.15 -4.68
C THR A 52 12.27 -18.39 -3.23
N ASN A 53 13.22 -18.27 -2.29
CA ASN A 53 13.02 -18.52 -0.86
C ASN A 53 12.81 -17.26 -0.02
N LEU A 54 12.54 -16.12 -0.67
CA LEU A 54 12.31 -14.86 0.01
C LEU A 54 11.00 -14.88 0.81
N LYS A 55 11.11 -14.80 2.13
CA LYS A 55 9.97 -14.74 3.05
C LYS A 55 9.64 -13.31 3.46
N TYR A 56 10.66 -12.46 3.62
CA TYR A 56 10.52 -11.10 4.11
C TYR A 56 11.15 -10.13 3.13
N LEU A 57 10.33 -9.20 2.64
CA LEU A 57 10.76 -8.16 1.72
C LEU A 57 10.36 -6.78 2.26
N ASP A 58 11.35 -5.91 2.35
CA ASP A 58 11.19 -4.50 2.73
C ASP A 58 11.78 -3.61 1.63
N LEU A 59 10.92 -2.89 0.93
CA LEU A 59 11.26 -1.98 -0.15
C LEU A 59 10.97 -0.56 0.31
N GLY A 60 11.92 -0.02 1.10
CA GLY A 60 11.85 1.32 1.65
C GLY A 60 12.37 2.35 0.65
N VAL A 61 11.55 3.34 0.33
CA VAL A 61 11.97 4.54 -0.40
C VAL A 61 11.66 5.74 0.49
N LYS A 62 12.59 6.70 0.59
CA LYS A 62 12.45 7.86 1.48
C LYS A 62 11.11 8.59 1.22
N ASP A 63 10.50 9.11 2.28
CA ASP A 63 9.11 9.57 2.27
C ASP A 63 8.84 10.77 1.34
N ASN A 64 9.84 11.59 1.03
CA ASN A 64 9.68 12.80 0.22
C ASN A 64 9.60 12.54 -1.31
N TYR A 65 9.43 11.28 -1.74
CA TYR A 65 9.49 10.90 -3.16
C TYR A 65 8.16 10.34 -3.66
N PHE A 66 7.58 10.98 -4.68
CA PHE A 66 6.34 10.52 -5.31
C PHE A 66 6.67 9.61 -6.51
N PHE A 67 6.11 8.40 -6.54
CA PHE A 67 6.09 7.64 -7.78
C PHE A 67 5.18 8.32 -8.81
N GLN A 68 5.63 8.40 -10.06
CA GLN A 68 4.81 8.89 -11.18
C GLN A 68 4.11 7.75 -11.93
N ARG A 69 4.51 6.50 -11.66
CA ARG A 69 3.98 5.28 -12.29
C ARG A 69 4.06 4.13 -11.30
N SER A 70 3.21 3.12 -11.51
CA SER A 70 3.25 1.86 -10.78
C SER A 70 4.62 1.20 -10.87
N LEU A 71 5.20 0.82 -9.73
CA LEU A 71 6.41 -0.01 -9.69
C LEU A 71 6.18 -1.42 -10.24
N LEU A 72 4.91 -1.83 -10.32
CA LEU A 72 4.49 -3.14 -10.83
C LEU A 72 4.26 -3.09 -12.35
N SER A 73 4.38 -1.92 -12.99
CA SER A 73 4.24 -1.80 -14.43
C SER A 73 5.36 -2.57 -15.13
N GLY A 74 5.03 -3.70 -15.73
CA GLY A 74 5.99 -4.61 -16.38
C GLY A 74 6.10 -5.98 -15.73
N LEU A 75 5.48 -6.19 -14.56
CA LEU A 75 5.38 -7.52 -13.97
C LEU A 75 4.27 -8.33 -14.62
N SER A 76 4.60 -9.58 -14.97
CA SER A 76 3.64 -10.54 -15.50
C SER A 76 2.58 -10.86 -14.44
N SER A 77 1.41 -11.31 -14.89
CA SER A 77 0.38 -11.83 -13.98
C SER A 77 0.89 -12.97 -13.09
N THR A 78 1.87 -13.71 -13.60
CA THR A 78 2.47 -14.90 -13.00
C THR A 78 3.68 -14.62 -12.12
N THR A 79 4.20 -13.39 -12.04
CA THR A 79 5.47 -13.11 -11.36
C THR A 79 5.51 -13.60 -9.91
N PHE A 80 4.39 -13.57 -9.20
CA PHE A 80 4.34 -13.97 -7.79
C PHE A 80 3.60 -15.28 -7.54
N SER A 81 3.16 -16.02 -8.56
CA SER A 81 2.29 -17.20 -8.36
C SER A 81 2.91 -18.29 -7.46
N SER A 82 4.24 -18.35 -7.39
CA SER A 82 5.01 -19.24 -6.51
C SER A 82 5.69 -18.53 -5.33
N SER A 83 5.27 -17.30 -5.01
CA SER A 83 5.92 -16.50 -3.98
C SER A 83 5.78 -17.14 -2.59
N SER A 84 6.91 -17.21 -1.88
CA SER A 84 7.00 -17.63 -0.48
C SER A 84 6.97 -16.45 0.50
N ILE A 85 6.71 -15.24 -0.01
CA ILE A 85 6.70 -14.00 0.77
C ILE A 85 5.54 -14.04 1.76
N VAL A 86 5.88 -13.97 3.05
CA VAL A 86 4.93 -13.87 4.17
C VAL A 86 4.86 -12.45 4.73
N HIS A 87 5.88 -11.61 4.47
CA HIS A 87 5.93 -10.22 4.89
C HIS A 87 6.40 -9.31 3.76
N LEU A 88 5.59 -8.32 3.42
CA LEU A 88 5.91 -7.30 2.43
C LEU A 88 5.72 -5.90 3.01
N ASN A 89 6.78 -5.09 2.99
CA ASN A 89 6.70 -3.65 3.15
C ASN A 89 7.12 -2.99 1.84
N ILE A 90 6.29 -2.12 1.29
CA ILE A 90 6.54 -1.51 -0.01
C ILE A 90 5.87 -0.13 -0.11
N LYS A 91 6.59 0.79 -0.74
CA LYS A 91 6.04 2.07 -1.18
C LYS A 91 5.45 1.93 -2.57
N MET A 92 4.25 2.44 -2.81
CA MET A 92 3.47 2.24 -4.03
C MET A 92 2.91 3.56 -4.57
N ASN A 93 2.60 3.56 -5.87
CA ASN A 93 2.09 4.74 -6.56
C ASN A 93 0.63 5.04 -6.23
N ASN A 94 -0.21 4.01 -6.18
CA ASN A 94 -1.64 4.16 -5.91
C ASN A 94 -2.24 2.91 -5.24
N PHE A 95 -3.53 2.97 -4.92
CA PHE A 95 -4.25 1.87 -4.28
C PHE A 95 -4.53 0.69 -5.21
N ASP A 96 -4.57 0.90 -6.53
CA ASP A 96 -4.74 -0.21 -7.48
C ASP A 96 -3.54 -1.16 -7.46
N ASP A 97 -2.33 -0.65 -7.23
CA ASP A 97 -1.13 -1.48 -7.02
C ASP A 97 -1.30 -2.40 -5.80
N CYS A 98 -1.92 -1.90 -4.72
CA CYS A 98 -2.22 -2.70 -3.53
C CYS A 98 -3.18 -3.85 -3.87
N ARG A 99 -4.25 -3.54 -4.63
CA ARG A 99 -5.23 -4.53 -5.07
C ARG A 99 -4.58 -5.59 -5.96
N TYR A 100 -3.73 -5.15 -6.87
CA TYR A 100 -3.02 -6.02 -7.80
C TYR A 100 -2.11 -7.04 -7.10
N LEU A 101 -1.41 -6.63 -6.03
CA LEU A 101 -0.57 -7.53 -5.23
C LEU A 101 -1.39 -8.54 -4.42
N LEU A 102 -2.54 -8.11 -3.90
CA LEU A 102 -3.42 -8.96 -3.09
C LEU A 102 -4.38 -9.82 -3.93
N ASP A 103 -4.39 -9.67 -5.25
CA ASP A 103 -5.25 -10.44 -6.16
C ASP A 103 -4.77 -11.88 -6.40
N GLY A 104 -4.52 -12.63 -5.32
CA GLY A 104 -4.21 -14.07 -5.43
C GLY A 104 -2.76 -14.38 -5.74
N ARG A 105 -1.90 -13.37 -5.82
CA ARG A 105 -0.52 -13.56 -6.24
C ARG A 105 0.40 -13.82 -5.05
N LEU A 106 0.24 -13.07 -3.96
CA LEU A 106 1.00 -13.27 -2.74
C LEU A 106 0.24 -14.18 -1.76
N THR A 107 -0.02 -15.43 -2.16
CA THR A 107 -0.92 -16.35 -1.41
C THR A 107 -0.45 -16.75 -0.02
N GLN A 108 0.83 -16.50 0.33
CA GLN A 108 1.39 -16.77 1.65
C GLN A 108 1.50 -15.51 2.52
N LEU A 109 1.05 -14.35 2.02
CA LEU A 109 1.26 -13.08 2.69
C LEU A 109 0.46 -13.01 4.00
N HIS A 110 1.17 -12.84 5.11
CA HIS A 110 0.60 -12.66 6.44
C HIS A 110 0.64 -11.21 6.88
N THR A 111 1.67 -10.47 6.47
CA THR A 111 1.85 -9.05 6.81
C THR A 111 2.08 -8.22 5.56
N PHE A 112 1.26 -7.18 5.38
CA PHE A 112 1.39 -6.25 4.28
C PHE A 112 1.39 -4.81 4.77
N ILE A 113 2.48 -4.10 4.50
CA ILE A 113 2.68 -2.69 4.83
C ILE A 113 2.76 -1.92 3.51
N ALA A 114 1.75 -1.11 3.25
CA ALA A 114 1.58 -0.32 2.05
C ALA A 114 1.77 1.17 2.37
N ASN A 115 2.76 1.80 1.76
CA ASN A 115 2.96 3.25 1.82
C ASN A 115 2.58 3.86 0.47
N ILE A 116 1.52 4.65 0.42
CA ILE A 116 0.98 5.26 -0.81
C ILE A 116 1.22 6.75 -0.73
N ASP A 117 2.00 7.27 -1.67
CA ASP A 117 2.41 8.68 -1.64
C ASP A 117 1.25 9.65 -1.83
N TYR A 118 0.35 9.36 -2.77
CA TYR A 118 -0.76 10.22 -3.09
C TYR A 118 -1.79 9.44 -3.90
N ILE A 119 -3.06 9.48 -3.51
CA ILE A 119 -4.11 9.17 -4.48
C ILE A 119 -4.67 10.50 -4.99
N TYR A 120 -4.54 10.73 -6.30
CA TYR A 120 -5.25 11.72 -7.11
C TYR A 120 -5.53 13.14 -6.55
N ASP A 121 -4.70 14.15 -6.91
CA ASP A 121 -5.11 15.57 -6.87
C ASP A 121 -5.34 16.08 -8.29
N PRO A 122 -6.59 16.26 -8.72
CA PRO A 122 -6.89 16.81 -10.04
C PRO A 122 -6.39 18.25 -10.22
N VAL A 123 -6.10 18.99 -9.14
CA VAL A 123 -5.55 20.35 -9.21
C VAL A 123 -4.05 20.34 -9.53
N LEU A 124 -3.27 19.41 -8.96
CA LEU A 124 -1.84 19.24 -9.31
C LEU A 124 -1.65 18.62 -10.71
N MET A 125 -2.65 17.90 -11.22
CA MET A 125 -2.58 17.21 -12.52
C MET A 125 -3.19 17.96 -13.71
N ARG A 126 -3.56 19.25 -13.56
CA ARG A 126 -3.88 20.13 -14.71
C ARG A 126 -2.74 20.23 -15.75
N ILE A 127 -1.57 19.67 -15.46
CA ILE A 127 -0.39 19.69 -16.32
C ILE A 127 -0.35 18.53 -17.34
N ASN A 128 -1.10 17.42 -17.19
CA ASN A 128 -1.19 16.41 -18.27
C ASN A 128 -2.35 15.38 -18.12
N PRO A 129 -3.55 15.70 -18.63
CA PRO A 129 -4.72 14.82 -18.56
C PRO A 129 -4.61 13.50 -19.37
N SER A 130 -3.71 13.44 -20.37
CA SER A 130 -3.73 12.41 -21.42
C SER A 130 -3.05 11.08 -21.06
N LYS A 131 -2.47 10.93 -19.86
CA LYS A 131 -1.71 9.72 -19.48
C LYS A 131 -2.33 8.85 -18.38
N ILE A 132 -3.49 9.21 -17.85
CA ILE A 132 -4.06 8.52 -16.68
C ILE A 132 -5.17 7.57 -17.15
N LYS A 133 -4.78 6.31 -17.41
CA LYS A 133 -5.76 5.22 -17.40
C LYS A 133 -6.17 4.98 -15.95
N LYS A 134 -7.34 5.52 -15.58
CA LYS A 134 -8.07 5.08 -14.39
C LYS A 134 -8.40 3.60 -14.63
N ILE A 135 -7.65 2.68 -14.01
CA ILE A 135 -7.99 1.26 -14.06
C ILE A 135 -9.15 1.08 -13.07
N SER A 136 -10.33 1.44 -13.53
CA SER A 136 -11.58 1.33 -12.79
C SER A 136 -11.90 -0.15 -12.45
N SER A 137 -12.02 -0.41 -11.15
CA SER A 137 -13.10 -1.17 -10.49
C SER A 137 -13.39 -2.65 -10.80
N ASN A 138 -12.61 -3.36 -11.62
CA ASN A 138 -12.90 -4.79 -11.91
C ASN A 138 -11.80 -5.80 -11.52
N ILE A 139 -10.85 -5.41 -10.66
CA ILE A 139 -9.90 -6.39 -10.09
C ILE A 139 -10.67 -7.25 -9.07
N LYS A 140 -11.08 -8.45 -9.49
CA LYS A 140 -11.67 -9.46 -8.61
C LYS A 140 -10.60 -10.03 -7.69
N ILE A 141 -10.28 -9.31 -6.62
CA ILE A 141 -9.27 -9.77 -5.64
C ILE A 141 -9.59 -11.21 -5.21
N ASN A 142 -8.66 -12.12 -5.41
CA ASN A 142 -8.79 -13.50 -4.94
C ASN A 142 -8.90 -13.54 -3.40
N THR A 143 -10.01 -14.05 -2.89
CA THR A 143 -10.30 -14.13 -1.45
C THR A 143 -9.29 -14.98 -0.69
N SER A 144 -8.67 -15.99 -1.31
CA SER A 144 -7.74 -16.90 -0.62
C SER A 144 -6.50 -16.20 -0.04
N THR A 145 -5.97 -15.17 -0.71
CA THR A 145 -4.85 -14.37 -0.19
C THR A 145 -5.27 -13.55 1.02
N LEU A 146 -6.49 -13.01 1.00
CA LEU A 146 -7.06 -12.25 2.11
C LEU A 146 -7.36 -13.13 3.33
N LEU A 147 -7.54 -14.44 3.17
CA LEU A 147 -7.73 -15.36 4.29
C LEU A 147 -6.48 -15.51 5.17
N LYS A 148 -5.28 -15.42 4.57
CA LYS A 148 -4.02 -15.56 5.30
C LYS A 148 -3.46 -14.25 5.83
N LEU A 149 -3.90 -13.12 5.29
CA LEU A 149 -3.43 -11.80 5.71
C LEU A 149 -3.92 -11.50 7.14
N LYS A 150 -2.98 -11.38 8.07
CA LYS A 150 -3.25 -11.10 9.51
C LYS A 150 -2.95 -9.66 9.90
N CYS A 151 -1.95 -9.06 9.26
CA CYS A 151 -1.51 -7.71 9.55
C CYS A 151 -1.56 -6.86 8.28
N PHE A 152 -2.27 -5.75 8.35
CA PHE A 152 -2.31 -4.77 7.26
C PHE A 152 -2.01 -3.38 7.80
N SER A 153 -1.11 -2.67 7.13
CA SER A 153 -0.81 -1.28 7.44
C SER A 153 -0.90 -0.46 6.17
N LEU A 154 -1.67 0.62 6.20
CA LEU A 154 -1.83 1.55 5.10
C LEU A 154 -1.45 2.95 5.56
N TYR A 155 -0.42 3.50 4.93
CA TYR A 155 0.00 4.88 5.09
C TYR A 155 -0.34 5.57 3.77
N ALA A 156 -1.25 6.54 3.76
CA ALA A 156 -1.70 7.12 2.49
C ALA A 156 -2.20 8.55 2.63
N TYR A 157 -1.92 9.40 1.64
CA TYR A 157 -2.56 10.71 1.48
C TYR A 157 -3.65 10.64 0.41
N LEU A 158 -4.90 10.80 0.82
CA LEU A 158 -6.10 10.47 0.06
C LEU A 158 -7.10 11.65 0.02
N PRO A 159 -7.71 11.92 -1.15
CA PRO A 159 -9.01 12.51 -1.27
C PRO A 159 -10.03 11.75 -0.41
N THR A 160 -10.88 12.51 0.27
CA THR A 160 -11.90 12.00 1.17
C THR A 160 -12.77 10.90 0.58
N ASN A 161 -13.21 11.09 -0.67
CA ASN A 161 -14.10 10.15 -1.34
C ASN A 161 -13.45 8.78 -1.57
N GLU A 162 -12.13 8.70 -1.64
CA GLU A 162 -11.43 7.44 -1.88
C GLU A 162 -11.28 6.61 -0.61
N PHE A 163 -11.29 7.22 0.57
CA PHE A 163 -11.37 6.44 1.80
C PHE A 163 -12.66 5.61 1.83
N ASP A 164 -13.81 6.24 1.64
CA ASP A 164 -15.10 5.55 1.72
C ASP A 164 -15.37 4.65 0.49
N ASN A 165 -14.89 5.03 -0.70
CA ASN A 165 -15.17 4.28 -1.92
C ASN A 165 -14.13 3.20 -2.25
N GLU A 166 -12.87 3.37 -1.83
CA GLU A 166 -11.78 2.45 -2.21
C GLU A 166 -11.24 1.68 -1.02
N VAL A 167 -10.93 2.38 0.08
CA VAL A 167 -10.28 1.79 1.27
C VAL A 167 -11.28 0.97 2.09
N VAL A 168 -12.44 1.53 2.44
CA VAL A 168 -13.45 0.84 3.27
C VAL A 168 -13.92 -0.48 2.62
N PRO A 169 -14.33 -0.52 1.33
CA PRO A 169 -14.76 -1.77 0.71
C PRO A 169 -13.64 -2.79 0.62
N PHE A 170 -12.39 -2.35 0.49
CA PHE A 170 -11.23 -3.23 0.45
C PHE A 170 -10.94 -3.86 1.82
N LEU A 171 -10.94 -3.06 2.89
CA LEU A 171 -10.74 -3.54 4.26
C LEU A 171 -11.82 -4.54 4.68
N ARG A 172 -13.09 -4.32 4.29
CA ARG A 172 -14.20 -5.24 4.56
C ARG A 172 -14.00 -6.64 4.01
N ARG A 173 -13.07 -6.83 3.06
CA ARG A 173 -12.75 -8.15 2.49
C ARG A 173 -11.68 -8.90 3.29
N MET A 174 -11.00 -8.23 4.22
CA MET A 174 -9.92 -8.78 5.05
C MET A 174 -10.46 -9.32 6.37
N LEU A 175 -11.45 -10.23 6.32
CA LEU A 175 -12.21 -10.63 7.50
C LEU A 175 -11.36 -11.29 8.61
N HIS A 176 -10.20 -11.86 8.28
CA HIS A 176 -9.29 -12.54 9.20
C HIS A 176 -8.18 -11.65 9.76
N LEU A 177 -8.26 -10.35 9.51
CA LEU A 177 -7.26 -9.40 9.98
C LEU A 177 -7.27 -9.31 11.51
N GLU A 178 -6.09 -9.45 12.10
CA GLU A 178 -5.84 -9.39 13.54
C GLU A 178 -5.29 -8.02 13.94
N LYS A 179 -4.51 -7.40 13.04
CA LYS A 179 -3.88 -6.09 13.23
C LYS A 179 -4.12 -5.18 12.03
N LEU A 180 -4.63 -3.99 12.30
CA LEU A 180 -4.83 -2.92 11.31
C LEU A 180 -4.18 -1.63 11.77
N THR A 181 -3.31 -1.07 10.93
CA THR A 181 -2.80 0.30 11.08
C THR A 181 -3.25 1.13 9.88
N LEU A 182 -3.94 2.22 10.15
CA LEU A 182 -4.34 3.19 9.14
C LEU A 182 -3.74 4.54 9.52
N SER A 183 -2.86 5.07 8.68
CA SER A 183 -2.27 6.39 8.83
C SER A 183 -2.59 7.22 7.60
N LEU A 184 -3.65 8.03 7.70
CA LEU A 184 -4.29 8.65 6.54
C LEU A 184 -4.19 10.16 6.58
N GLY A 185 -3.66 10.74 5.51
CA GLY A 185 -3.82 12.14 5.19
C GLY A 185 -5.13 12.37 4.43
N ILE A 186 -6.15 13.00 5.02
CA ILE A 186 -7.46 13.12 4.38
C ILE A 186 -7.76 14.57 3.98
N ARG A 187 -8.06 14.79 2.70
CA ARG A 187 -8.37 16.13 2.15
C ARG A 187 -9.80 16.25 1.66
N GLY A 188 -10.45 17.39 1.97
CA GLY A 188 -11.73 17.77 1.37
C GLY A 188 -12.97 17.09 1.97
N ARG A 189 -12.93 16.70 3.25
CA ARG A 189 -14.07 16.12 3.97
C ARG A 189 -14.85 17.22 4.69
N THR A 190 -16.17 17.11 4.69
CA THR A 190 -17.07 17.99 5.44
C THR A 190 -17.35 17.49 6.87
N SER A 191 -17.04 16.23 7.17
CA SER A 191 -17.24 15.61 8.49
C SER A 191 -15.99 14.89 8.99
N PHE A 192 -15.77 14.82 10.31
CA PHE A 192 -14.64 14.07 10.87
C PHE A 192 -14.84 12.55 10.72
N ILE A 193 -13.76 11.77 10.62
CA ILE A 193 -13.83 10.31 10.76
C ILE A 193 -13.75 9.99 12.25
N ASP A 194 -14.91 9.88 12.88
CA ASP A 194 -15.05 9.55 14.28
C ASP A 194 -15.14 8.03 14.53
N GLY A 195 -15.23 7.64 15.80
CA GLY A 195 -15.36 6.24 16.20
C GLY A 195 -16.61 5.57 15.64
N THR A 196 -17.72 6.31 15.57
CA THR A 196 -18.98 5.82 15.02
C THR A 196 -18.82 5.45 13.54
N HIS A 197 -18.16 6.32 12.75
CA HIS A 197 -17.87 6.04 11.35
C HIS A 197 -16.96 4.82 11.20
N LEU A 198 -15.88 4.76 12.00
CA LEU A 198 -14.95 3.63 11.96
C LEU A 198 -15.63 2.31 12.35
N ASP A 199 -16.49 2.33 13.37
CA ASP A 199 -17.20 1.14 13.82
C ASP A 199 -18.20 0.63 12.78
N ASN A 200 -19.04 1.52 12.27
CA ASN A 200 -20.04 1.20 11.24
C ASN A 200 -19.39 0.74 9.93
N CYS A 201 -18.27 1.35 9.55
CA CYS A 201 -17.65 1.09 8.26
C CYS A 201 -16.66 -0.08 8.28
N ILE A 202 -15.87 -0.22 9.35
CA ILE A 202 -14.70 -1.09 9.41
C ILE A 202 -14.76 -2.05 10.60
N LEU A 203 -14.80 -1.54 11.83
CA LEU A 203 -14.49 -2.36 13.02
C LEU A 203 -15.53 -3.45 13.27
N SER A 204 -16.82 -3.14 13.14
CA SER A 204 -17.91 -4.13 13.27
C SER A 204 -17.85 -5.25 12.22
N ARG A 205 -17.05 -5.07 11.15
CA ARG A 205 -16.89 -6.01 10.04
C ARG A 205 -15.61 -6.84 10.12
N LEU A 206 -14.75 -6.60 11.11
CA LEU A 206 -13.48 -7.29 11.30
C LEU A 206 -13.47 -8.04 12.64
N PRO A 207 -14.11 -9.21 12.73
CA PRO A 207 -14.38 -9.90 14.00
C PRO A 207 -13.12 -10.41 14.71
N HIS A 208 -12.00 -10.56 13.99
CA HIS A 208 -10.73 -11.02 14.54
C HIS A 208 -9.78 -9.87 14.94
N LEU A 209 -10.19 -8.62 14.71
CA LEU A 209 -9.34 -7.45 14.91
C LEU A 209 -9.20 -7.11 16.39
N HIS A 210 -8.04 -7.41 16.97
CA HIS A 210 -7.74 -7.06 18.36
C HIS A 210 -6.79 -5.86 18.48
N THR A 211 -6.08 -5.48 17.41
CA THR A 211 -5.20 -4.31 17.40
C THR A 211 -5.59 -3.38 16.26
N PHE A 212 -6.03 -2.18 16.60
CA PHE A 212 -6.35 -1.13 15.65
C PHE A 212 -5.60 0.14 16.00
N VAL A 213 -4.80 0.65 15.07
CA VAL A 213 -4.11 1.93 15.16
C VAL A 213 -4.67 2.83 14.07
N PHE A 214 -5.16 4.00 14.46
CA PHE A 214 -5.69 4.98 13.52
C PHE A 214 -5.05 6.34 13.76
N ASN A 215 -4.26 6.77 12.79
CA ASN A 215 -3.62 8.08 12.76
C ASN A 215 -4.29 8.88 11.62
N ILE A 216 -4.86 10.03 11.96
CA ILE A 216 -5.31 11.00 10.95
C ILE A 216 -4.29 12.12 10.90
N ILE A 217 -3.71 12.33 9.72
CA ILE A 217 -2.87 13.48 9.41
C ILE A 217 -3.78 14.48 8.71
N THR A 218 -4.23 15.54 9.39
CA THR A 218 -5.08 16.54 8.77
C THR A 218 -4.24 17.52 7.97
N ASP A 219 -4.06 17.27 6.68
CA ASP A 219 -3.52 18.26 5.74
C ASP A 219 -4.68 18.94 5.01
N PHE A 220 -4.99 20.17 5.43
CA PHE A 220 -6.03 21.04 4.86
C PHE A 220 -7.45 20.44 4.88
N VAL A 221 -8.09 20.47 6.06
CA VAL A 221 -9.55 20.55 6.11
C VAL A 221 -9.92 21.92 5.53
N ARG A 222 -10.44 21.96 4.29
CA ARG A 222 -11.20 23.14 3.83
C ARG A 222 -12.50 23.14 4.61
N SER A 223 -12.41 23.60 5.86
CA SER A 223 -13.54 23.87 6.72
C SER A 223 -14.30 25.03 6.09
N THR A 224 -15.31 24.74 5.27
CA THR A 224 -16.42 25.69 5.07
C THR A 224 -17.34 25.71 6.29
N GLU A 225 -17.18 24.75 7.21
CA GLU A 225 -17.88 24.70 8.48
C GLU A 225 -16.87 24.42 9.60
N HIS A 226 -16.84 25.32 10.58
CA HIS A 226 -16.04 25.24 11.81
C HIS A 226 -16.40 23.98 12.62
N PHE A 227 -15.97 22.82 12.18
CA PHE A 227 -16.04 21.60 12.98
C PHE A 227 -14.69 21.39 13.66
N GLU A 228 -14.52 22.00 14.83
CA GLU A 228 -13.51 21.57 15.78
C GLU A 228 -14.04 20.32 16.49
N PRO A 229 -13.50 19.12 16.26
CA PRO A 229 -13.91 17.95 17.01
C PRO A 229 -13.60 18.19 18.49
N SER A 230 -14.64 18.36 19.30
CA SER A 230 -14.47 18.53 20.75
C SER A 230 -13.76 17.31 21.34
N ALA A 231 -13.00 17.53 22.42
CA ALA A 231 -12.34 16.44 23.15
C ALA A 231 -13.34 15.34 23.56
N ASP A 232 -14.61 15.68 23.76
CA ASP A 232 -15.68 14.73 24.06
C ASP A 232 -16.07 13.85 22.86
N HIS A 233 -16.07 14.37 21.63
CA HIS A 233 -16.27 13.54 20.43
C HIS A 233 -15.13 12.53 20.24
N ILE A 234 -13.89 12.97 20.48
CA ILE A 234 -12.71 12.10 20.42
C ILE A 234 -12.75 11.07 21.57
N ARG A 235 -13.18 11.46 22.77
CA ARG A 235 -13.29 10.52 23.90
C ARG A 235 -14.38 9.48 23.70
N ARG A 236 -15.59 9.88 23.27
CA ARG A 236 -16.70 8.95 23.01
C ARG A 236 -16.36 7.89 21.96
N THR A 237 -15.50 8.26 21.00
CA THR A 237 -14.96 7.35 19.98
C THR A 237 -14.24 6.12 20.57
N PHE A 238 -13.68 6.21 21.77
CA PHE A 238 -12.88 5.12 22.38
C PHE A 238 -13.47 4.53 23.67
N ILE A 239 -14.60 5.03 24.17
CA ILE A 239 -15.19 4.63 25.46
C ILE A 239 -16.27 3.53 25.31
N GLN A 240 -16.83 3.31 24.12
CA GLN A 240 -17.93 2.34 23.90
C GLN A 240 -17.47 0.95 23.39
N ARG A 241 -16.34 0.43 23.86
CA ARG A 241 -15.99 -1.00 23.67
C ARG A 241 -16.21 -1.79 24.95
#